data_AF-A0A7H5EWV3-F1
#
_entry.id   AF-A0A7H5EWV3-F1
#
_cell.length_a   1.000
_cell.length_b   1.000
_cell.length_c   1.000
_cell.angle_alpha   90.00
_cell.angle_beta   90.00
_cell.angle_gamma   90.00
#
_symmetry.space_group_name_H-M   'P 1'
#
loop_
_entity.id
_entity.type
_entity.pdbx_description
1 polymer ?
#
loop_
_entity_poly.entity_id
_entity_poly.type
_entity_poly.pdbx_seq_one_letter_code
_entity_poly.pdbx_strand_id
1 'polypeptide(L)'
;MGNLSKKITSTSQSVAADAITATFHLTMRIINAALTFAFGFTYGGDFFPTGHPTLSASLGALTFVAIYDYGAYGWDAAGKRTSLSIRQLNITGKMSRASMYCSTLLSVAFLLLTTSLVDLSSIHDTIGLIAVLGTGVLLACHFVFIFAYLRASPAAVEAQQNAELRGCIEMAYSLRRKEIADQMQAKIQDRMTQHLDEFAEQEASREWNRFVTDMGYGGVAAGAKEETKEPSNPQPTPSPPAADAAEQEFIDYEELKGNARAAQEQNLNMAAG
;
A
#
# COMPACT_ATOMS: atom_id res chain seq x y z
N MET A 1 35.11 -16.68 -45.64
CA MET A 1 33.74 -16.28 -46.04
C MET A 1 32.60 -17.15 -45.48
N GLY A 2 32.85 -18.35 -44.92
CA GLY A 2 31.78 -19.24 -44.43
C GLY A 2 31.07 -18.85 -43.11
N ASN A 3 31.70 -18.06 -42.23
CA ASN A 3 31.11 -17.69 -40.92
C ASN A 3 30.07 -16.55 -40.99
N LEU A 4 30.13 -15.68 -42.00
CA LEU A 4 29.14 -14.61 -42.18
C LEU A 4 27.82 -15.16 -42.74
N SER A 5 27.89 -16.12 -43.66
CA SER A 5 26.70 -16.79 -44.21
C SER A 5 25.91 -17.52 -43.10
N LYS A 6 26.57 -18.30 -42.24
CA LYS A 6 25.89 -18.99 -41.12
C LYS A 6 25.20 -18.03 -40.13
N LYS A 7 25.83 -16.90 -39.81
CA LYS A 7 25.30 -15.92 -38.84
C LYS A 7 24.10 -15.14 -39.42
N ILE A 8 24.12 -14.85 -40.72
CA ILE A 8 23.00 -14.20 -41.42
C ILE A 8 21.81 -15.19 -41.54
N THR A 9 22.07 -16.46 -41.87
CA THR A 9 21.01 -17.48 -41.98
C THR A 9 20.37 -17.82 -40.64
N SER A 10 21.12 -17.87 -39.53
CA SER A 10 20.52 -18.13 -38.21
C SER A 10 19.67 -16.97 -37.72
N THR A 11 20.08 -15.73 -38.01
CA THR A 11 19.37 -14.51 -37.60
C THR A 11 18.10 -14.30 -38.44
N SER A 12 18.13 -14.59 -39.74
CA SER A 12 16.94 -14.52 -40.59
C SER A 12 15.94 -15.65 -40.28
N GLN A 13 16.41 -16.86 -39.96
CA GLN A 13 15.55 -17.95 -39.52
C GLN A 13 14.91 -17.69 -38.15
N SER A 14 15.62 -17.08 -37.20
CA SER A 14 15.05 -16.72 -35.90
C SER A 14 13.99 -15.62 -36.04
N VAL A 15 14.27 -14.57 -36.84
CA VAL A 15 13.30 -13.49 -37.10
C VAL A 15 12.06 -14.00 -37.85
N ALA A 16 12.23 -14.92 -38.80
CA ALA A 16 11.11 -15.54 -39.50
C ALA A 16 10.28 -16.46 -38.56
N ALA A 17 10.93 -17.23 -37.70
CA ALA A 17 10.26 -18.07 -36.71
C ALA A 17 9.47 -17.24 -35.68
N ASP A 18 10.05 -16.13 -35.22
CA ASP A 18 9.38 -15.18 -34.31
C ASP A 18 8.18 -14.52 -34.98
N ALA A 19 8.31 -14.13 -36.26
CA ALA A 19 7.21 -13.53 -37.03
C ALA A 19 6.05 -14.51 -37.29
N ILE A 20 6.35 -15.77 -37.62
CA ILE A 20 5.34 -16.82 -37.83
C ILE A 20 4.61 -17.11 -36.51
N THR A 21 5.35 -17.22 -35.41
CA THR A 21 4.78 -17.50 -34.07
C THR A 21 3.89 -16.34 -33.61
N ALA A 22 4.33 -15.10 -33.80
CA ALA A 22 3.52 -13.92 -33.50
C ALA A 22 2.23 -13.87 -34.33
N THR A 23 2.32 -14.16 -35.62
CA THR A 23 1.16 -14.19 -36.54
C THR A 23 0.17 -15.29 -36.16
N PHE A 24 0.67 -16.47 -35.79
CA PHE A 24 -0.14 -17.58 -35.31
C PHE A 24 -0.90 -17.22 -34.03
N HIS A 25 -0.22 -16.65 -33.04
CA HIS A 25 -0.86 -16.23 -31.79
C HIS A 25 -1.90 -15.14 -31.99
N LEU A 26 -1.64 -14.17 -32.87
CA LEU A 26 -2.61 -13.14 -33.22
C LEU A 26 -3.85 -13.76 -33.87
N THR A 27 -3.67 -14.66 -34.82
CA THR A 27 -4.76 -15.36 -35.52
C THR A 27 -5.61 -16.15 -34.53
N MET A 28 -4.98 -16.94 -33.65
CA MET A 28 -5.70 -17.69 -32.61
C MET A 28 -6.48 -16.77 -31.67
N ARG A 29 -5.93 -15.61 -31.30
CA ARG A 29 -6.64 -14.61 -30.49
C ARG A 29 -7.87 -14.04 -31.20
N ILE A 30 -7.78 -13.75 -32.49
CA ILE A 30 -8.91 -13.25 -33.29
C ILE A 30 -10.02 -14.30 -33.39
N ILE A 31 -9.66 -15.56 -33.69
CA ILE A 31 -10.62 -16.67 -33.74
C ILE A 31 -11.30 -16.85 -32.38
N ASN A 32 -10.52 -16.83 -31.31
CA ASN A 32 -11.03 -16.99 -29.96
C ASN A 32 -11.99 -15.84 -29.59
N ALA A 33 -11.65 -14.59 -29.90
CA ALA A 33 -12.54 -13.44 -29.68
C ALA A 33 -13.84 -13.54 -30.49
N ALA A 34 -13.79 -14.06 -31.73
CA ALA A 34 -14.99 -14.28 -32.53
C ALA A 34 -15.91 -15.36 -31.93
N LEU A 35 -15.33 -16.43 -31.39
CA LEU A 35 -16.09 -17.48 -30.70
C LEU A 35 -16.68 -16.99 -29.37
N THR A 36 -15.91 -16.23 -28.59
CA THR A 36 -16.40 -15.54 -27.39
C THR A 36 -17.55 -14.59 -27.72
N PHE A 37 -17.43 -13.83 -28.81
CA PHE A 37 -18.50 -12.96 -29.30
C PHE A 37 -19.77 -13.76 -29.61
N ALA A 38 -19.63 -14.83 -30.40
CA ALA A 38 -20.76 -15.68 -30.78
C ALA A 38 -21.44 -16.31 -29.56
N PHE A 39 -20.66 -16.80 -28.59
CA PHE A 39 -21.20 -17.32 -27.33
C PHE A 39 -21.94 -16.22 -26.54
N GLY A 40 -21.32 -15.04 -26.38
CA GLY A 40 -21.94 -13.93 -25.67
C GLY A 40 -23.19 -13.39 -26.38
N PHE A 41 -23.27 -13.50 -27.70
CA PHE A 41 -24.48 -13.18 -28.46
C PHE A 41 -25.61 -14.16 -28.14
N THR A 42 -25.30 -15.45 -28.03
CA THR A 42 -26.28 -16.50 -27.72
C THR A 42 -26.77 -16.44 -26.28
N TYR A 43 -25.86 -16.26 -25.30
CA TYR A 43 -26.20 -16.42 -23.87
C TYR A 43 -26.10 -15.14 -23.05
N GLY A 44 -25.44 -14.10 -23.56
CA GLY A 44 -25.17 -12.87 -22.81
C GLY A 44 -26.30 -11.85 -22.86
N GLY A 45 -27.36 -12.08 -23.64
CA GLY A 45 -28.47 -11.14 -23.80
C GLY A 45 -29.17 -10.79 -22.48
N ASP A 46 -29.23 -11.73 -21.56
CA ASP A 46 -29.92 -11.58 -20.27
C ASP A 46 -29.23 -10.58 -19.32
N PHE A 47 -27.95 -10.25 -19.55
CA PHE A 47 -27.27 -9.22 -18.77
C PHE A 47 -27.83 -7.81 -19.00
N PHE A 48 -28.42 -7.56 -20.17
CA PHE A 48 -28.83 -6.22 -20.59
C PHE A 48 -30.25 -6.25 -21.13
N PRO A 49 -31.29 -6.26 -20.28
CA PRO A 49 -32.68 -6.24 -20.74
C PRO A 49 -33.01 -4.86 -21.33
N THR A 50 -32.98 -4.74 -22.67
CA THR A 50 -33.18 -3.46 -23.38
C THR A 50 -34.55 -3.37 -24.07
N GLY A 51 -35.38 -4.41 -24.00
CA GLY A 51 -36.62 -4.52 -24.78
C GLY A 51 -36.40 -4.88 -26.26
N HIS A 52 -35.16 -4.85 -26.75
CA HIS A 52 -34.78 -5.27 -28.10
C HIS A 52 -33.85 -6.49 -28.04
N PRO A 53 -34.32 -7.71 -28.39
CA PRO A 53 -33.55 -8.94 -28.23
C PRO A 53 -32.17 -8.91 -28.90
N THR A 54 -32.08 -8.34 -30.10
CA THR A 54 -30.84 -8.23 -30.86
C THR A 54 -29.83 -7.26 -30.24
N LEU A 55 -30.31 -6.15 -29.66
CA LEU A 55 -29.48 -5.18 -28.97
C LEU A 55 -28.93 -5.78 -27.67
N SER A 56 -29.80 -6.45 -26.90
CA SER A 56 -29.42 -7.20 -25.69
C SER A 56 -28.34 -8.24 -25.99
N ALA A 57 -28.54 -9.08 -27.02
CA ALA A 57 -27.56 -10.07 -27.46
C ALA A 57 -26.23 -9.43 -27.87
N SER A 58 -26.27 -8.32 -28.62
CA SER A 58 -25.07 -7.60 -29.06
C SER A 58 -24.29 -6.99 -27.88
N LEU A 59 -24.97 -6.43 -26.88
CA LEU A 59 -24.35 -5.93 -25.65
C LEU A 59 -23.72 -7.06 -24.83
N GLY A 60 -24.39 -8.21 -24.75
CA GLY A 60 -23.85 -9.44 -24.18
C GLY A 60 -22.55 -9.87 -24.87
N ALA A 61 -22.59 -10.01 -26.20
CA ALA A 61 -21.44 -10.38 -27.03
C ALA A 61 -20.24 -9.45 -26.82
N LEU A 62 -20.45 -8.14 -26.87
CA LEU A 62 -19.42 -7.13 -26.63
C LEU A 62 -18.86 -7.20 -25.22
N THR A 63 -19.70 -7.44 -24.22
CA THR A 63 -19.29 -7.55 -22.82
C THR A 63 -18.40 -8.77 -22.59
N PHE A 64 -18.74 -9.91 -23.16
CA PHE A 64 -17.91 -11.12 -23.08
C PHE A 64 -16.55 -10.88 -23.74
N VAL A 65 -16.52 -10.37 -24.98
CA VAL A 65 -15.24 -10.07 -25.65
C VAL A 65 -14.41 -9.05 -24.84
N ALA A 66 -15.06 -8.05 -24.24
CA ALA A 66 -14.39 -7.06 -23.40
C ALA A 66 -13.73 -7.67 -22.16
N ILE A 67 -14.44 -8.55 -21.45
CA ILE A 67 -13.95 -9.14 -20.20
C ILE A 67 -12.88 -10.19 -20.48
N TYR A 68 -13.10 -11.06 -21.46
CA TYR A 68 -12.25 -12.22 -21.69
C TYR A 68 -11.05 -11.87 -22.56
N ASP A 69 -11.28 -11.33 -23.76
CA ASP A 69 -10.22 -11.15 -24.77
C ASP A 69 -9.54 -9.79 -24.64
N TYR A 70 -10.30 -8.70 -24.56
CA TYR A 70 -9.70 -7.38 -24.31
C TYR A 70 -9.15 -7.27 -22.88
N GLY A 71 -9.76 -7.92 -21.90
CA GLY A 71 -9.20 -8.06 -20.55
C GLY A 71 -7.84 -8.76 -20.58
N ALA A 72 -7.75 -9.94 -21.21
CA ALA A 72 -6.48 -10.66 -21.35
C ALA A 72 -5.39 -9.83 -22.04
N TYR A 73 -5.76 -9.14 -23.13
CA TYR A 73 -4.85 -8.25 -23.88
C TYR A 73 -4.44 -7.03 -23.05
N GLY A 74 -5.39 -6.40 -22.34
CA GLY A 74 -5.13 -5.25 -21.49
C GLY A 74 -4.15 -5.57 -20.37
N TRP A 75 -4.28 -6.76 -19.75
CA TRP A 75 -3.33 -7.24 -18.76
C TRP A 75 -1.95 -7.57 -19.35
N ASP A 76 -1.89 -8.19 -20.52
CA ASP A 76 -0.63 -8.45 -21.24
C ASP A 76 0.09 -7.12 -21.58
N ALA A 77 -0.65 -6.14 -22.09
CA ALA A 77 -0.14 -4.80 -22.39
C ALA A 77 0.31 -4.07 -21.11
N ALA A 78 -0.43 -4.19 -20.00
CA ALA A 78 -0.03 -3.64 -18.71
C ALA A 78 1.26 -4.27 -18.19
N GLY A 79 1.53 -5.54 -18.49
CA GLY A 79 2.77 -6.24 -18.14
C GLY A 79 3.99 -5.86 -19.00
N LYS A 80 3.79 -5.18 -20.13
CA LYS A 80 4.87 -4.72 -21.03
C LYS A 80 5.36 -3.31 -20.73
N ARG A 81 4.76 -2.61 -19.76
CA ARG A 81 5.17 -1.26 -19.37
C ARG A 81 6.56 -1.29 -18.73
N THR A 82 7.37 -0.27 -19.01
CA THR A 82 8.64 -0.04 -18.33
C THR A 82 8.37 0.39 -16.87
N SER A 83 9.28 0.08 -15.94
CA SER A 83 9.19 0.43 -14.49
C SER A 83 8.19 -0.33 -13.61
N LEU A 84 7.78 -1.55 -14.00
CA LEU A 84 6.89 -2.37 -13.17
C LEU A 84 7.64 -3.05 -12.02
N SER A 85 6.98 -3.15 -10.85
CA SER A 85 7.48 -4.01 -9.77
C SER A 85 7.30 -5.49 -10.13
N ILE A 86 8.11 -6.38 -9.54
CA ILE A 86 7.99 -7.84 -9.73
C ILE A 86 6.56 -8.31 -9.37
N ARG A 87 5.97 -7.72 -8.33
CA ARG A 87 4.60 -8.03 -7.91
C ARG A 87 3.58 -7.60 -8.96
N GLN A 88 3.74 -6.42 -9.57
CA GLN A 88 2.89 -5.98 -10.67
C GLN A 88 2.99 -6.89 -11.90
N LEU A 89 4.21 -7.31 -12.27
CA LEU A 89 4.43 -8.28 -13.36
C LEU A 89 3.74 -9.62 -13.10
N ASN A 90 3.79 -10.11 -11.86
CA ASN A 90 3.13 -11.37 -11.50
C ASN A 90 1.60 -11.24 -11.56
N ILE A 91 1.04 -10.12 -11.09
CA ILE A 91 -0.40 -9.83 -11.14
C ILE A 91 -0.90 -9.76 -12.59
N THR A 92 -0.23 -8.97 -13.44
CA THR A 92 -0.60 -8.84 -14.86
C THR A 92 -0.49 -10.18 -15.59
N GLY A 93 0.59 -10.94 -15.35
CA GLY A 93 0.80 -12.24 -15.96
C GLY A 93 -0.19 -13.31 -15.49
N LYS A 94 -0.62 -13.31 -14.22
CA LYS A 94 -1.67 -14.21 -13.72
C LYS A 94 -3.02 -13.90 -14.33
N MET A 95 -3.41 -12.62 -14.34
CA MET A 95 -4.74 -12.23 -14.81
C MET A 95 -4.89 -12.35 -16.33
N SER A 96 -3.83 -12.02 -17.08
CA SER A 96 -3.81 -12.23 -18.54
C SER A 96 -3.99 -13.71 -18.90
N ARG A 97 -3.24 -14.61 -18.25
CA ARG A 97 -3.37 -16.06 -18.45
C ARG A 97 -4.74 -16.59 -18.03
N ALA A 98 -5.24 -16.18 -16.86
CA ALA A 98 -6.56 -16.60 -16.40
C ALA A 98 -7.65 -16.22 -17.40
N SER A 99 -7.66 -14.97 -17.85
CA SER A 99 -8.64 -14.47 -18.82
C SER A 99 -8.53 -15.21 -20.16
N MET A 100 -7.31 -15.47 -20.64
CA MET A 100 -7.08 -16.22 -21.88
C MET A 100 -7.54 -17.69 -21.77
N TYR A 101 -7.28 -18.36 -20.65
CA TYR A 101 -7.75 -19.72 -20.42
C TYR A 101 -9.27 -19.79 -20.33
N CYS A 102 -9.90 -18.88 -19.59
CA CYS A 102 -11.36 -18.84 -19.50
C CYS A 102 -11.98 -18.55 -20.86
N SER A 103 -11.37 -17.68 -21.68
CA SER A 103 -11.82 -17.39 -23.04
C SER A 103 -11.73 -18.65 -23.94
N THR A 104 -10.59 -19.35 -23.87
CA THR A 104 -10.38 -20.59 -24.64
C THR A 104 -11.39 -21.69 -24.23
N LEU A 105 -11.64 -21.86 -22.94
CA LEU A 105 -12.62 -22.83 -22.44
C LEU A 105 -14.03 -22.50 -22.93
N LEU A 106 -14.40 -21.23 -22.93
CA LEU A 106 -15.70 -20.76 -23.39
C LEU A 106 -15.88 -20.98 -24.91
N SER A 107 -14.84 -20.72 -25.70
CA SER A 107 -14.80 -21.04 -27.12
C SER A 107 -14.93 -22.55 -27.40
N VAL A 108 -14.23 -23.39 -26.63
CA VAL A 108 -14.36 -24.86 -26.75
C VAL A 108 -15.77 -25.30 -26.38
N ALA A 109 -16.34 -24.79 -25.30
CA ALA A 109 -17.71 -25.09 -24.90
C ALA A 109 -18.72 -24.68 -25.99
N PHE A 110 -18.54 -23.51 -26.60
CA PHE A 110 -19.38 -23.05 -27.70
C PHE A 110 -19.32 -23.98 -28.92
N LEU A 111 -18.12 -24.41 -29.32
CA LEU A 111 -17.94 -25.34 -30.43
C LEU A 111 -18.60 -26.69 -30.13
N LEU A 112 -18.47 -27.21 -28.90
CA LEU A 112 -19.13 -28.45 -28.51
C LEU A 112 -20.66 -28.34 -28.53
N LEU A 113 -21.22 -27.18 -28.19
CA LEU A 113 -22.67 -26.95 -28.17
C LEU A 113 -23.27 -26.67 -29.55
N THR A 114 -22.48 -26.11 -30.46
CA THR A 114 -22.94 -25.74 -31.81
C THR A 114 -22.67 -26.83 -32.85
N THR A 115 -21.78 -27.77 -32.55
CA THR A 115 -21.53 -28.92 -33.42
C THR A 115 -22.48 -30.07 -33.10
N SER A 116 -22.98 -30.72 -34.14
CA SER A 116 -23.85 -31.91 -34.00
C SER A 116 -23.10 -33.17 -33.53
N LEU A 117 -21.84 -33.05 -33.10
CA LEU A 117 -21.04 -34.19 -32.65
C LEU A 117 -21.46 -34.69 -31.27
N VAL A 118 -22.05 -33.84 -30.44
CA VAL A 118 -22.52 -34.20 -29.10
C VAL A 118 -23.91 -33.59 -28.88
N ASP A 119 -24.91 -34.42 -28.62
CA ASP A 119 -26.26 -33.94 -28.30
C ASP A 119 -26.30 -33.43 -26.85
N LEU A 120 -26.03 -32.14 -26.68
CA LEU A 120 -26.13 -31.41 -25.42
C LEU A 120 -27.37 -30.50 -25.34
N SER A 121 -28.37 -30.74 -26.20
CA SER A 121 -29.58 -29.90 -26.26
C SER A 121 -30.26 -29.73 -24.90
N SER A 122 -30.24 -30.77 -24.06
CA SER A 122 -30.82 -30.76 -22.71
C SER A 122 -30.08 -29.89 -21.68
N ILE A 123 -28.80 -29.52 -21.92
CA ILE A 123 -27.95 -28.80 -20.97
C ILE A 123 -27.62 -27.37 -21.48
N HIS A 124 -28.10 -27.00 -22.67
CA HIS A 124 -27.81 -25.73 -23.33
C HIS A 124 -28.03 -24.51 -22.41
N ASP A 125 -29.19 -24.42 -21.78
CA ASP A 125 -29.54 -23.32 -20.86
C ASP A 125 -28.70 -23.34 -19.58
N THR A 126 -28.36 -24.54 -19.08
CA THR A 126 -27.52 -24.69 -17.88
C THR A 126 -26.10 -24.19 -18.13
N ILE A 127 -25.53 -24.47 -19.31
CA ILE A 127 -24.19 -23.99 -19.66
C ILE A 127 -24.20 -22.47 -19.86
N GLY A 128 -25.24 -21.93 -20.49
CA GLY A 128 -25.44 -20.48 -20.58
C GLY A 128 -25.41 -19.81 -19.21
N LEU A 129 -26.21 -20.32 -18.26
CA LEU A 129 -26.26 -19.81 -16.89
C LEU A 129 -24.90 -19.90 -16.16
N ILE A 130 -24.22 -21.04 -16.25
CA ILE A 130 -22.90 -21.23 -15.62
C ILE A 130 -21.88 -20.24 -16.21
N ALA A 131 -21.89 -20.04 -17.53
CA ALA A 131 -20.98 -19.12 -18.18
C ALA A 131 -21.26 -17.66 -17.81
N VAL A 132 -22.53 -17.27 -17.69
CA VAL A 132 -22.97 -15.96 -17.19
C VAL A 132 -22.46 -15.73 -15.76
N LEU A 133 -22.66 -16.69 -14.86
CA LEU A 133 -22.16 -16.60 -13.48
C LEU A 133 -20.63 -16.55 -13.44
N GLY A 134 -19.95 -17.40 -14.23
CA GLY A 134 -18.50 -17.41 -14.38
C GLY A 134 -17.95 -16.09 -14.90
N THR A 135 -18.66 -15.45 -15.84
CA THR A 135 -18.31 -14.11 -16.36
C THR A 135 -18.40 -13.06 -15.26
N GLY A 136 -19.46 -13.11 -14.43
CA GLY A 136 -19.60 -12.22 -13.28
C GLY A 136 -18.45 -12.37 -12.28
N VAL A 137 -18.06 -13.61 -11.97
CA VAL A 137 -16.90 -13.89 -11.10
C VAL A 137 -15.60 -13.38 -11.72
N LEU A 138 -15.38 -13.64 -13.01
CA LEU A 138 -14.17 -13.19 -13.71
C LEU A 138 -14.10 -11.65 -13.75
N LEU A 139 -15.23 -10.97 -13.93
CA LEU A 139 -15.31 -9.51 -13.86
C LEU A 139 -14.95 -9.01 -12.45
N ALA A 140 -15.46 -9.63 -11.40
CA ALA A 140 -15.07 -9.28 -10.02
C ALA A 140 -13.56 -9.47 -9.80
N CYS A 141 -12.98 -10.55 -10.33
CA CYS A 141 -11.53 -10.80 -10.31
C CYS A 141 -10.76 -9.67 -11.01
N HIS A 142 -11.24 -9.11 -12.13
CA HIS A 142 -10.61 -7.96 -12.77
C HIS A 142 -10.48 -6.78 -11.81
N PHE A 143 -11.55 -6.42 -11.10
CA PHE A 143 -11.52 -5.31 -10.13
C PHE A 143 -10.55 -5.56 -8.98
N VAL A 144 -10.57 -6.77 -8.40
CA VAL A 144 -9.65 -7.15 -7.32
C VAL A 144 -8.19 -7.06 -7.78
N PHE A 145 -7.89 -7.55 -8.98
CA PHE A 145 -6.54 -7.52 -9.54
C PHE A 145 -6.10 -6.11 -9.92
N ILE A 146 -6.99 -5.25 -10.41
CA ILE A 146 -6.69 -3.81 -10.65
C ILE A 146 -6.28 -3.17 -9.33
N PHE A 147 -7.04 -3.39 -8.28
CA PHE A 147 -6.73 -2.82 -6.97
C PHE A 147 -5.41 -3.34 -6.40
N ALA A 148 -5.17 -4.65 -6.50
CA ALA A 148 -3.91 -5.26 -6.10
C ALA A 148 -2.72 -4.74 -6.92
N TYR A 149 -2.91 -4.51 -8.23
CA TYR A 149 -1.89 -3.95 -9.13
C TYR A 149 -1.51 -2.52 -8.75
N LEU A 150 -2.50 -1.68 -8.43
CA LEU A 150 -2.27 -0.28 -8.01
C LEU A 150 -1.54 -0.22 -6.67
N ARG A 151 -1.93 -1.06 -5.70
CA ARG A 151 -1.26 -1.19 -4.40
C ARG A 151 0.17 -1.75 -4.49
N ALA A 152 0.46 -2.53 -5.53
CA ALA A 152 1.79 -3.08 -5.76
C ALA A 152 2.75 -2.11 -6.48
N SER A 153 2.32 -0.88 -6.78
CA SER A 153 3.18 0.13 -7.40
C SER A 153 4.30 0.57 -6.44
N PRO A 154 5.53 0.84 -6.94
CA PRO A 154 6.64 1.27 -6.09
C PRO A 154 6.30 2.49 -5.22
N ALA A 155 5.59 3.47 -5.79
CA ALA A 155 5.14 4.66 -5.08
C ALA A 155 4.13 4.34 -3.96
N ALA A 156 3.21 3.40 -4.18
CA ALA A 156 2.26 2.98 -3.14
C ALA A 156 2.97 2.21 -2.01
N VAL A 157 3.94 1.36 -2.37
CA VAL A 157 4.75 0.63 -1.38
C VAL A 157 5.59 1.60 -0.54
N GLU A 158 6.23 2.58 -1.15
CA GLU A 158 6.99 3.61 -0.44
C GLU A 158 6.08 4.47 0.44
N ALA A 159 4.90 4.87 -0.05
CA ALA A 159 3.92 5.60 0.76
C ALA A 159 3.45 4.78 1.96
N GLN A 160 3.23 3.46 1.79
CA GLN A 160 2.87 2.56 2.87
C GLN A 160 3.99 2.45 3.91
N GLN A 161 5.24 2.23 3.47
CA GLN A 161 6.40 2.17 4.36
C GLN A 161 6.59 3.48 5.13
N ASN A 162 6.44 4.63 4.48
CA ASN A 162 6.51 5.93 5.13
C ASN A 162 5.39 6.14 6.16
N ALA A 163 4.17 5.67 5.86
CA ALA A 163 3.05 5.74 6.80
C ALA A 163 3.26 4.81 8.01
N GLU A 164 3.75 3.59 7.80
CA GLU A 164 4.10 2.64 8.86
C GLU A 164 5.21 3.20 9.75
N LEU A 165 6.26 3.78 9.16
CA LEU A 165 7.35 4.41 9.91
C LEU A 165 6.84 5.58 10.76
N ARG A 166 5.99 6.45 10.20
CA ARG A 166 5.37 7.56 10.95
C ARG A 166 4.53 7.03 12.12
N GLY A 167 3.73 6.00 11.89
CA GLY A 167 2.93 5.36 12.94
C GLY A 167 3.79 4.79 14.07
N CYS A 168 4.89 4.11 13.74
CA CYS A 168 5.85 3.60 14.73
C CYS A 168 6.51 4.72 15.52
N ILE A 169 6.93 5.81 14.85
CA ILE A 169 7.52 6.98 15.50
C ILE A 169 6.53 7.64 16.46
N GLU A 170 5.29 7.87 16.03
CA GLU A 170 4.25 8.45 16.88
C GLU A 170 3.96 7.56 18.10
N MET A 171 3.90 6.24 17.90
CA MET A 171 3.74 5.29 19.00
C MET A 171 4.92 5.35 19.98
N ALA A 172 6.16 5.35 19.49
CA ALA A 172 7.36 5.47 20.32
C ALA A 172 7.38 6.79 21.12
N TYR A 173 7.01 7.91 20.49
CA TYR A 173 6.88 9.19 21.18
C TYR A 173 5.80 9.18 22.26
N SER A 174 4.68 8.49 22.03
CA SER A 174 3.61 8.38 23.03
C SER A 174 4.07 7.59 24.27
N LEU A 175 4.79 6.48 24.04
CA LEU A 175 5.35 5.66 25.12
C LEU A 175 6.40 6.42 25.91
N ARG A 176 7.34 7.10 25.22
CA ARG A 176 8.37 7.91 25.87
C ARG A 176 7.78 9.07 26.66
N ARG A 177 6.73 9.72 26.16
CA ARG A 177 6.03 10.78 26.92
C ARG A 177 5.41 10.23 28.20
N LYS A 178 4.82 9.05 28.15
CA LYS A 178 4.26 8.40 29.34
C LYS A 178 5.35 8.06 30.35
N GLU A 179 6.46 7.48 29.89
CA GLU A 179 7.59 7.15 30.76
C GLU A 179 8.20 8.41 31.42
N ILE A 180 8.37 9.49 30.66
CA ILE A 180 8.86 10.77 31.21
C ILE A 180 7.88 11.33 32.24
N ALA A 181 6.57 11.25 31.98
CA ALA A 181 5.55 11.71 32.93
C ALA A 181 5.61 10.89 34.23
N ASP A 182 5.73 9.57 34.14
CA ASP A 182 5.86 8.68 35.30
C ASP A 182 7.15 8.99 36.10
N GLN A 183 8.28 9.19 35.42
CA GLN A 183 9.55 9.57 36.06
C GLN A 183 9.49 10.97 36.69
N MET A 184 8.86 11.95 36.04
CA MET A 184 8.66 13.28 36.60
C MET A 184 7.78 13.23 37.85
N GLN A 185 6.69 12.46 37.82
CA GLN A 185 5.81 12.27 38.96
C GLN A 185 6.56 11.61 40.12
N ALA A 186 7.34 10.57 39.86
CA ALA A 186 8.17 9.93 40.87
C ALA A 186 9.19 10.90 41.49
N LYS A 187 9.87 11.72 40.68
CA LYS A 187 10.81 12.76 41.19
C LYS A 187 10.11 13.86 41.99
N ILE A 188 8.92 14.29 41.57
CA ILE A 188 8.13 15.28 42.31
C ILE A 188 7.69 14.71 43.66
N GLN A 189 7.24 13.45 43.68
CA GLN A 189 6.85 12.77 44.91
C GLN A 189 8.04 12.57 45.84
N ASP A 190 9.19 12.11 45.34
CA ASP A 190 10.42 11.96 46.13
C ASP A 190 10.88 13.31 46.71
N ARG A 191 10.90 14.37 45.90
CA ARG A 191 11.21 15.73 46.38
C ARG A 191 10.22 16.23 47.43
N MET A 192 8.91 16.03 47.24
CA MET A 192 7.91 16.37 48.25
C MET A 192 8.13 15.60 49.55
N THR A 193 8.59 14.35 49.48
CA THR A 193 8.84 13.52 50.67
C THR A 193 10.11 13.96 51.39
N GLN A 194 11.17 14.30 50.64
CA GLN A 194 12.45 14.75 51.21
C GLN A 194 12.38 16.16 51.80
N HIS A 195 11.59 17.05 51.19
CA HIS A 195 11.41 18.43 51.64
C HIS A 195 10.08 18.65 52.37
N LEU A 196 9.44 17.58 52.86
CA LEU A 196 8.10 17.65 53.46
C LEU A 196 8.10 18.56 54.70
N ASP A 197 9.16 18.51 55.49
CA ASP A 197 9.35 19.37 56.66
C ASP A 197 9.58 20.84 56.26
N GLU A 198 10.39 21.10 55.22
CA GLU A 198 10.63 22.46 54.70
C GLU A 198 9.37 23.06 54.04
N PHE A 199 8.58 22.24 53.36
CA PHE A 199 7.29 22.64 52.80
C PHE A 199 6.26 22.88 53.91
N ALA A 200 6.19 22.02 54.92
CA ALA A 200 5.33 22.22 56.08
C ALA A 200 5.69 23.50 56.85
N GLU A 201 6.98 23.82 56.99
CA GLU A 201 7.46 25.04 57.62
C GLU A 201 7.20 26.28 56.76
N GLN A 202 7.32 26.19 55.43
CA GLN A 202 6.91 27.25 54.49
C GLN A 202 5.39 27.48 54.47
N GLU A 203 4.59 26.42 54.54
CA GLU A 203 3.13 26.52 54.51
C GLU A 203 2.61 27.04 55.86
N ALA A 204 3.18 26.57 56.97
CA ALA A 204 2.93 27.12 58.30
C ALA A 204 3.34 28.59 58.40
N SER A 205 4.50 28.99 57.86
CA SER A 205 4.92 30.40 57.85
C SER A 205 4.08 31.27 56.92
N ARG A 206 3.54 30.70 55.82
CA ARG A 206 2.62 31.41 54.92
C ARG A 206 1.23 31.57 55.53
N GLU A 207 0.69 30.54 56.19
CA GLU A 207 -0.55 30.65 56.95
C GLU A 207 -0.40 31.59 58.14
N TRP A 208 0.73 31.53 58.85
CA TRP A 208 1.07 32.48 59.91
C TRP A 208 1.10 33.92 59.39
N ASN A 209 1.78 34.18 58.26
CA ASN A 209 1.79 35.52 57.65
C ASN A 209 0.40 35.97 57.22
N ARG A 210 -0.43 35.09 56.65
CA ARG A 210 -1.84 35.40 56.35
C ARG A 210 -2.62 35.75 57.61
N PHE A 211 -2.51 34.93 58.64
CA PHE A 211 -3.18 35.11 59.92
C PHE A 211 -2.75 36.43 60.61
N VAL A 212 -1.46 36.76 60.61
CA VAL A 212 -0.93 38.02 61.16
C VAL A 212 -1.39 39.24 60.35
N THR A 213 -1.48 39.11 59.03
CA THR A 213 -1.98 40.18 58.15
C THR A 213 -3.48 40.39 58.35
N ASP A 214 -4.25 39.32 58.48
CA ASP A 214 -5.72 39.34 58.64
C ASP A 214 -6.14 39.78 60.06
N MET A 215 -5.33 39.50 61.08
CA MET A 215 -5.50 40.04 62.44
C MET A 215 -5.00 41.48 62.61
N GLY A 216 -4.51 42.13 61.55
CA GLY A 216 -4.12 43.55 61.60
C GLY A 216 -2.81 43.85 62.34
N TYR A 217 -1.94 42.85 62.57
CA TYR A 217 -0.64 43.04 63.24
C TYR A 217 0.51 43.38 62.26
N GLY A 218 0.28 43.33 60.95
CA GLY A 218 1.26 43.69 59.90
C GLY A 218 1.51 45.20 59.74
N GLY A 219 1.41 45.98 60.82
CA GLY A 219 1.37 47.43 60.72
C GLY A 219 1.68 48.22 61.98
N VAL A 220 2.52 47.74 62.91
CA VAL A 220 3.13 48.64 63.91
C VAL A 220 4.52 48.13 64.32
N ALA A 221 5.54 48.97 64.10
CA ALA A 221 7.00 48.76 64.28
C ALA A 221 7.68 48.06 63.08
N ALA A 222 8.44 48.71 62.20
CA ALA A 222 9.40 49.77 62.47
C ALA A 222 9.46 50.79 61.33
N GLY A 223 9.18 52.05 61.66
CA GLY A 223 9.82 53.17 61.00
C GLY A 223 11.09 53.51 61.78
N ALA A 224 12.26 53.30 61.17
CA ALA A 224 13.51 53.97 61.50
C ALA A 224 14.37 54.06 60.23
N LYS A 225 14.88 55.26 59.98
CA LYS A 225 15.62 55.75 58.80
C LYS A 225 17.08 55.26 58.77
N GLU A 226 17.75 55.63 57.66
CA GLU A 226 19.21 55.64 57.33
C GLU A 226 19.70 54.37 56.62
N GLU A 227 20.53 54.39 55.57
CA GLU A 227 21.28 55.42 54.84
C GLU A 227 21.76 54.82 53.49
N THR A 228 22.14 55.68 52.56
CA THR A 228 22.64 55.47 51.20
C THR A 228 23.88 54.57 51.07
N LYS A 229 23.96 53.72 50.02
CA LYS A 229 25.14 53.52 49.13
C LYS A 229 24.85 52.59 47.93
N GLU A 230 24.93 53.14 46.71
CA GLU A 230 25.22 52.48 45.42
C GLU A 230 26.73 52.09 45.35
N PRO A 231 27.27 51.44 44.28
CA PRO A 231 26.80 50.34 43.40
C PRO A 231 27.89 49.25 43.21
N SER A 232 27.59 48.08 42.62
CA SER A 232 28.60 47.26 41.90
C SER A 232 27.96 46.09 41.14
N ASN A 233 28.03 46.14 39.81
CA ASN A 233 27.78 45.02 38.91
C ASN A 233 28.99 44.06 38.96
N PRO A 234 28.83 42.74 38.72
CA PRO A 234 29.03 42.32 37.34
C PRO A 234 28.06 41.21 36.90
N GLN A 235 27.52 41.44 35.71
CA GLN A 235 27.04 40.43 34.79
C GLN A 235 28.19 39.47 34.41
N PRO A 236 28.01 38.15 34.47
CA PRO A 236 28.76 37.22 33.64
C PRO A 236 27.88 36.78 32.47
N THR A 237 28.35 37.15 31.29
CA THR A 237 28.07 36.59 29.97
C THR A 237 27.81 35.07 30.01
N PRO A 238 26.81 34.52 29.31
CA PRO A 238 26.84 33.11 28.96
C PRO A 238 27.90 32.92 27.87
N SER A 239 29.10 32.49 28.28
CA SER A 239 30.02 31.80 27.35
C SER A 239 29.38 30.47 26.93
N PRO A 240 29.52 30.06 25.66
CA PRO A 240 28.79 28.93 25.10
C PRO A 240 29.19 27.62 25.77
N PRO A 241 28.26 26.70 26.09
CA PRO A 241 28.66 25.34 26.39
C PRO A 241 29.30 24.77 25.14
N ALA A 242 30.56 24.38 25.28
CA ALA A 242 31.36 23.69 24.30
C ALA A 242 30.59 22.50 23.71
N ALA A 243 30.76 22.32 22.41
CA ALA A 243 30.61 21.03 21.77
C ALA A 243 31.44 19.99 22.55
N ASP A 244 30.75 19.02 23.15
CA ASP A 244 31.16 17.61 23.30
C ASP A 244 30.26 16.95 24.35
N ALA A 245 29.01 16.71 23.94
CA ALA A 245 28.29 15.51 24.32
C ALA A 245 28.03 14.76 23.01
N ALA A 246 29.13 14.23 22.46
CA ALA A 246 29.11 13.31 21.36
C ALA A 246 28.24 12.08 21.72
N GLU A 247 27.48 11.60 20.73
CA GLU A 247 26.98 10.22 20.64
C GLU A 247 25.84 9.83 21.61
N GLN A 248 24.72 10.55 21.58
CA GLN A 248 23.41 9.93 21.87
C GLN A 248 22.75 9.53 20.56
N GLU A 249 23.11 8.32 20.10
CA GLU A 249 22.25 7.36 19.39
C GLU A 249 21.13 7.98 18.53
N PHE A 250 21.52 8.85 17.58
CA PHE A 250 20.69 9.12 16.42
C PHE A 250 20.75 7.84 15.60
N ILE A 251 19.71 7.02 15.69
CA ILE A 251 19.57 5.88 14.81
C ILE A 251 19.61 6.44 13.38
N ASP A 252 20.67 6.12 12.66
CA ASP A 252 20.95 6.69 11.36
C ASP A 252 19.80 6.30 10.41
N TYR A 253 19.13 7.30 9.86
CA TYR A 253 17.90 7.12 9.09
C TYR A 253 18.16 6.26 7.84
N GLU A 254 19.41 6.27 7.35
CA GLU A 254 19.85 5.39 6.27
C GLU A 254 20.06 3.94 6.71
N GLU A 255 20.52 3.70 7.94
CA GLU A 255 20.75 2.36 8.48
C GLU A 255 19.42 1.62 8.73
N LEU A 256 18.41 2.31 9.26
CA LEU A 256 17.05 1.75 9.40
C LEU A 256 16.41 1.43 8.05
N LYS A 257 16.62 2.30 7.05
CA LYS A 257 16.12 2.09 5.68
C LYS A 257 16.83 0.91 5.00
N GLY A 258 18.15 0.77 5.22
CA GLY A 258 18.95 -0.37 4.77
C GLY A 258 18.47 -1.69 5.39
N ASN A 259 18.27 -1.72 6.71
CA ASN A 259 17.84 -2.91 7.44
C ASN A 259 16.41 -3.34 7.09
N ALA A 260 15.48 -2.40 6.90
CA ALA A 260 14.12 -2.70 6.46
C ALA A 260 14.09 -3.27 5.03
N ARG A 261 14.96 -2.77 4.14
CA ARG A 261 15.10 -3.26 2.78
C ARG A 261 15.71 -4.66 2.72
N ALA A 262 16.75 -4.92 3.53
CA ALA A 262 17.38 -6.23 3.65
C ALA A 262 16.42 -7.29 4.22
N ALA A 263 15.61 -6.95 5.24
CA ALA A 263 14.60 -7.85 5.80
C ALA A 263 13.49 -8.19 4.80
N GLN A 264 13.15 -7.26 3.90
CA GLN A 264 12.18 -7.49 2.83
C GLN A 264 12.73 -8.40 1.73
N GLU A 265 14.01 -8.26 1.37
CA GLU A 265 14.69 -9.13 0.40
C GLU A 265 14.86 -10.56 0.93
N GLN A 266 15.14 -10.72 2.23
CA GLN A 266 15.26 -12.03 2.87
C GLN A 266 13.91 -12.77 2.94
N ASN A 267 12.81 -12.06 3.21
CA ASN A 267 11.46 -12.65 3.22
C ASN A 267 10.95 -13.00 1.82
N LEU A 268 11.34 -12.25 0.78
CA LEU A 268 11.02 -12.59 -0.61
C LEU A 268 11.73 -13.87 -1.07
N ASN A 269 12.94 -14.13 -0.58
CA ASN A 269 13.68 -15.36 -0.87
C ASN A 269 13.13 -16.58 -0.12
N MET A 270 12.54 -16.42 1.06
CA MET A 270 11.87 -17.53 1.77
C MET A 270 10.49 -17.89 1.20
N ALA A 271 9.82 -16.96 0.53
CA ALA A 271 8.50 -17.20 -0.09
C ALA A 271 8.57 -17.80 -1.52
N ALA A 272 9.79 -17.95 -2.07
CA ALA A 272 10.04 -18.48 -3.41
C ALA A 272 10.69 -19.89 -3.40
N GLY A 273 10.89 -20.48 -2.22
CA GLY A 273 11.32 -21.87 -2.03
C GLY A 273 10.17 -22.85 -1.93
#